data_AF-A0A3D0K1U7-F1
#
_entry.id   AF-A0A3D0K1U7-F1
#
_cell.length_a   1.000
_cell.length_b   1.000
_cell.length_c   1.000
_cell.angle_alpha   90.00
_cell.angle_beta   90.00
_cell.angle_gamma   90.00
#
_symmetry.space_group_name_H-M   'P 1'
#
loop_
_entity.id
_entity.type
_entity.pdbx_description
1 polymer ?
#
loop_
_entity_poly.entity_id
_entity_poly.type
_entity_poly.pdbx_seq_one_letter_code
_entity_poly.pdbx_strand_id
1 'polypeptide(L)'
;QNLKAVNTSTWSGDDGGFVYTPANGGESMGSQHAGEGRYGELIPAGQPRSLRSYGSMTYAGFKSLIYAGLNENDPRVRAAYDWIRSHWTFQENPGLGQQGLYYYWLAMSRALRAAQQPIITDAEGNPHDWRRELADAILRRQRTDGSWMNPEDRWLEGEQEMATLYAILALEELLKPVTPTSAETAEP
;
A
#
# COMPACT_ATOMS: atom_id res chain seq x y z
N GLN A 1 3.28 10.04 -7.32
CA GLN A 1 2.27 9.15 -7.92
C GLN A 1 2.59 8.95 -9.39
N ASN A 2 2.42 7.75 -9.91
CA ASN A 2 2.48 7.44 -11.33
C ASN A 2 1.14 7.78 -11.98
N LEU A 3 0.96 9.06 -12.33
CA LEU A 3 -0.23 9.56 -13.02
C LEU A 3 0.15 10.78 -13.86
N LYS A 4 0.47 10.59 -15.14
CA LYS A 4 1.02 11.65 -16.01
C LYS A 4 0.05 12.80 -16.25
N ALA A 5 -1.25 12.57 -16.10
CA ALA A 5 -2.26 13.63 -16.19
C ALA A 5 -2.03 14.76 -15.17
N VAL A 6 -1.35 14.49 -14.05
CA VAL A 6 -1.08 15.46 -12.98
C VAL A 6 0.36 15.46 -12.46
N ASN A 7 1.21 14.56 -12.95
CA ASN A 7 2.62 14.49 -12.60
C ASN A 7 3.50 14.58 -13.84
N THR A 8 4.19 15.72 -14.01
CA THR A 8 5.06 16.00 -15.16
C THR A 8 6.49 15.49 -14.98
N SER A 9 6.78 14.78 -13.89
CA SER A 9 8.11 14.21 -13.66
C SER A 9 8.44 13.18 -14.75
N THR A 10 9.69 13.18 -15.23
CA THR A 10 10.15 12.29 -16.30
C THR A 10 10.04 10.81 -15.95
N TRP A 11 10.12 10.47 -14.66
CA TRP A 11 9.97 9.11 -14.15
C TRP A 11 8.53 8.66 -13.95
N SER A 12 7.53 9.53 -14.13
CA SER A 12 6.13 9.22 -13.84
C SER A 12 5.56 8.21 -14.84
N GLY A 13 5.00 7.12 -14.30
CA GLY A 13 4.14 6.19 -15.04
C GLY A 13 2.68 6.64 -15.04
N ASP A 14 1.77 5.72 -15.42
CA ASP A 14 0.32 5.93 -15.47
C ASP A 14 -0.47 4.80 -14.78
N ASP A 15 0.16 4.03 -13.90
CA ASP A 15 -0.49 2.92 -13.19
C ASP A 15 -1.35 3.38 -11.99
N GLY A 16 -1.28 4.66 -11.60
CA GLY A 16 -2.02 5.23 -10.47
C GLY A 16 -1.37 5.05 -9.10
N GLY A 17 -0.38 4.16 -8.98
CA GLY A 17 0.30 3.86 -7.73
C GLY A 17 1.38 4.86 -7.35
N PHE A 18 2.13 4.56 -6.29
CA PHE A 18 3.19 5.45 -5.78
C PHE A 18 4.56 4.79 -5.74
N VAL A 19 5.57 5.60 -6.05
CA VAL A 19 6.99 5.35 -5.82
C VAL A 19 7.39 5.80 -4.40
N TYR A 20 8.62 5.52 -3.98
CA TYR A 20 9.10 5.84 -2.63
C TYR A 20 9.12 7.35 -2.35
N THR A 21 9.70 8.12 -3.26
CA THR A 21 9.79 9.57 -3.13
C THR A 21 9.89 10.23 -4.50
N PRO A 22 9.33 11.44 -4.70
CA PRO A 22 9.61 12.25 -5.87
C PRO A 22 10.93 13.03 -5.77
N ALA A 23 11.57 13.09 -4.59
CA ALA A 23 12.83 13.81 -4.40
C ALA A 23 13.96 13.23 -5.27
N ASN A 24 14.99 14.04 -5.56
CA ASN A 24 16.18 13.64 -6.32
C ASN A 24 15.86 12.94 -7.66
N GLY A 25 14.86 13.45 -8.39
CA GLY A 25 14.46 12.84 -9.65
C GLY A 25 13.74 11.49 -9.50
N GLY A 26 13.21 11.18 -8.31
CA GLY A 26 12.38 10.02 -8.05
C GLY A 26 13.15 8.78 -7.61
N GLU A 27 12.60 8.03 -6.67
CA GLU A 27 13.15 6.74 -6.25
C GLU A 27 12.07 5.66 -6.16
N SER A 28 12.37 4.45 -6.64
CA SER A 28 11.52 3.28 -6.44
C SER A 28 12.32 2.04 -6.05
N MET A 29 11.97 1.50 -4.88
CA MET A 29 12.44 0.19 -4.45
C MET A 29 11.86 -0.93 -5.34
N GLY A 30 10.64 -0.76 -5.87
CA GLY A 30 10.04 -1.69 -6.83
C GLY A 30 10.82 -1.75 -8.14
N SER A 31 11.29 -0.60 -8.67
CA SER A 31 12.18 -0.61 -9.84
C SER A 31 13.55 -1.22 -9.54
N GLN A 32 14.10 -0.96 -8.34
CA GLN A 32 15.33 -1.62 -7.91
C GLN A 32 15.16 -3.14 -7.86
N HIS A 33 14.08 -3.62 -7.24
CA HIS A 33 13.78 -5.04 -7.09
C HIS A 33 13.55 -5.72 -8.45
N ALA A 34 12.94 -5.02 -9.41
CA ALA A 34 12.79 -5.50 -10.79
C ALA A 34 14.10 -5.47 -11.62
N GLY A 35 15.22 -5.00 -11.06
CA GLY A 35 16.49 -4.88 -11.80
C GLY A 35 16.52 -3.72 -12.80
N GLU A 36 15.57 -2.78 -12.71
CA GLU A 36 15.43 -1.65 -13.65
C GLU A 36 16.16 -0.38 -13.15
N GLY A 37 16.76 -0.44 -11.96
CA GLY A 37 17.44 0.69 -11.32
C GLY A 37 16.49 1.54 -10.45
N ARG A 38 17.04 2.06 -9.34
CA ARG A 38 16.29 2.74 -8.27
C ARG A 38 15.91 4.19 -8.59
N TYR A 39 16.83 4.93 -9.20
CA TYR A 39 16.75 6.39 -9.32
C TYR A 39 16.22 6.79 -10.69
N GLY A 40 15.23 7.69 -10.72
CA GLY A 40 14.62 8.15 -11.96
C GLY A 40 15.55 9.02 -12.80
N GLU A 41 16.46 9.77 -12.18
CA GLU A 41 17.48 10.56 -12.89
C GLU A 41 18.46 9.71 -13.71
N LEU A 42 18.58 8.41 -13.40
CA LEU A 42 19.43 7.47 -14.12
C LEU A 42 18.68 6.73 -15.25
N ILE A 43 17.40 7.06 -15.51
CA ILE A 43 16.67 6.55 -16.67
C ILE A 43 17.34 7.10 -17.94
N PRO A 44 17.84 6.25 -18.85
CA PRO A 44 18.45 6.73 -20.09
C PRO A 44 17.46 7.56 -20.93
N ALA A 45 17.92 8.69 -21.43
CA ALA A 45 17.11 9.55 -22.29
C ALA A 45 16.60 8.78 -23.52
N GLY A 46 15.31 8.96 -23.85
CA GLY A 46 14.67 8.29 -24.98
C GLY A 46 14.15 6.87 -24.69
N GLN A 47 14.34 6.32 -23.48
CA GLN A 47 13.66 5.09 -23.09
C GLN A 47 12.28 5.39 -22.50
N PRO A 48 11.21 4.70 -22.95
CA PRO A 48 9.88 4.83 -22.35
C PRO A 48 9.83 4.02 -21.04
N ARG A 49 10.56 4.48 -20.02
CA ARG A 49 10.61 3.86 -18.69
C ARG A 49 10.08 4.82 -17.63
N SER A 50 9.21 4.32 -16.78
CA SER A 50 8.81 4.97 -15.53
C SER A 50 9.37 4.20 -14.33
N LEU A 51 9.43 4.86 -13.18
CA LEU A 51 9.65 4.15 -11.92
C LEU A 51 8.40 3.33 -11.58
N ARG A 52 8.56 2.13 -11.02
CA ARG A 52 7.48 1.22 -10.66
C ARG A 52 6.80 1.66 -9.37
N SER A 53 5.48 1.62 -9.34
CA SER A 53 4.70 1.69 -8.11
C SER A 53 4.87 0.41 -7.28
N TYR A 54 4.66 0.49 -5.96
CA TYR A 54 4.64 -0.70 -5.10
C TYR A 54 3.74 -0.51 -3.87
N GLY A 55 3.33 -1.63 -3.28
CA GLY A 55 2.20 -1.71 -2.34
C GLY A 55 2.27 -0.73 -1.18
N SER A 56 3.33 -0.81 -0.38
CA SER A 56 3.43 -0.01 0.84
C SER A 56 3.42 1.50 0.57
N MET A 57 3.99 1.95 -0.55
CA MET A 57 3.97 3.37 -0.91
C MET A 57 2.64 3.79 -1.53
N THR A 58 1.98 2.93 -2.30
CA THR A 58 0.64 3.24 -2.81
C THR A 58 -0.33 3.46 -1.66
N TYR A 59 -0.32 2.61 -0.63
CA TYR A 59 -1.14 2.81 0.57
C TYR A 59 -0.74 4.05 1.38
N ALA A 60 0.57 4.32 1.52
CA ALA A 60 1.03 5.54 2.20
C ALA A 60 0.59 6.82 1.45
N GLY A 61 0.69 6.81 0.12
CA GLY A 61 0.25 7.89 -0.76
C GLY A 61 -1.26 8.08 -0.70
N PHE A 62 -2.04 7.01 -0.85
CA PHE A 62 -3.50 7.03 -0.75
C PHE A 62 -3.97 7.63 0.58
N LYS A 63 -3.41 7.14 1.70
CA LYS A 63 -3.68 7.69 3.03
C LYS A 63 -3.36 9.18 3.13
N SER A 64 -2.25 9.62 2.53
CA SER A 64 -1.84 11.03 2.53
C SER A 64 -2.82 11.90 1.74
N LEU A 65 -3.34 11.42 0.61
CA LEU A 65 -4.38 12.13 -0.15
C LEU A 65 -5.66 12.32 0.66
N ILE A 66 -6.10 11.28 1.38
CA ILE A 66 -7.27 11.35 2.27
C ILE A 66 -7.05 12.39 3.37
N TYR A 67 -5.91 12.36 4.07
CA TYR A 67 -5.61 13.35 5.11
C TYR A 67 -5.40 14.77 4.58
N ALA A 68 -5.05 14.92 3.29
CA ALA A 68 -5.04 16.21 2.62
C ALA A 68 -6.44 16.74 2.27
N GLY A 69 -7.51 16.01 2.62
CA GLY A 69 -8.90 16.41 2.39
C GLY A 69 -9.42 16.10 0.98
N LEU A 70 -8.70 15.28 0.21
CA LEU A 70 -9.16 14.84 -1.11
C LEU A 70 -10.16 13.70 -0.97
N ASN A 71 -11.10 13.61 -1.91
CA ASN A 71 -12.16 12.60 -1.94
C ASN A 71 -12.11 11.75 -3.22
N GLU A 72 -13.04 10.81 -3.36
CA GLU A 72 -13.14 9.86 -4.47
C GLU A 72 -13.34 10.48 -5.88
N ASN A 73 -13.66 11.78 -5.93
CA ASN A 73 -13.76 12.52 -7.18
C ASN A 73 -12.41 13.08 -7.65
N ASP A 74 -11.40 13.13 -6.78
CA ASP A 74 -10.06 13.51 -7.18
C ASP A 74 -9.40 12.40 -8.00
N PRO A 75 -8.87 12.69 -9.21
CA PRO A 75 -8.29 11.67 -10.09
C PRO A 75 -7.11 10.93 -9.43
N ARG A 76 -6.39 11.57 -8.51
CA ARG A 76 -5.27 10.95 -7.78
C ARG A 76 -5.77 9.90 -6.79
N VAL A 77 -6.84 10.21 -6.05
CA VAL A 77 -7.45 9.29 -5.09
C VAL A 77 -8.02 8.08 -5.84
N ARG A 78 -8.76 8.34 -6.93
CA ARG A 78 -9.32 7.28 -7.78
C ARG A 78 -8.24 6.37 -8.35
N ALA A 79 -7.21 6.92 -8.98
CA ALA A 79 -6.14 6.12 -9.57
C ALA A 79 -5.37 5.28 -8.54
N ALA A 80 -5.14 5.82 -7.34
CA ALA A 80 -4.52 5.07 -6.25
C ALA A 80 -5.42 3.94 -5.73
N TYR A 81 -6.72 4.21 -5.62
CA TYR A 81 -7.71 3.22 -5.22
C TYR A 81 -7.86 2.11 -6.26
N ASP A 82 -7.90 2.44 -7.55
CA ASP A 82 -7.93 1.45 -8.62
C ASP A 82 -6.65 0.60 -8.64
N TRP A 83 -5.47 1.20 -8.42
CA TRP A 83 -4.24 0.42 -8.25
C TRP A 83 -4.34 -0.57 -7.08
N ILE A 84 -4.87 -0.14 -5.93
CA ILE A 84 -5.09 -1.00 -4.76
C ILE A 84 -5.99 -2.19 -5.12
N ARG A 85 -7.10 -1.94 -5.82
CA ARG A 85 -8.05 -2.97 -6.24
C ARG A 85 -7.44 -3.98 -7.20
N SER A 86 -6.59 -3.52 -8.11
CA SER A 86 -5.89 -4.39 -9.08
C SER A 86 -4.70 -5.16 -8.50
N HIS A 87 -4.27 -4.84 -7.28
CA HIS A 87 -3.13 -5.49 -6.61
C HIS A 87 -3.53 -6.02 -5.22
N TRP A 88 -4.78 -6.46 -5.06
CA TRP A 88 -5.30 -6.93 -3.80
C TRP A 88 -4.61 -8.23 -3.36
N THR A 89 -3.82 -8.18 -2.29
CA THR A 89 -3.11 -9.35 -1.75
C THR A 89 -2.60 -9.11 -0.33
N PHE A 90 -2.48 -10.21 0.42
CA PHE A 90 -1.77 -10.28 1.70
C PHE A 90 -0.59 -11.26 1.66
N GLN A 91 -0.24 -11.76 0.47
CA GLN A 91 0.81 -12.76 0.29
C GLN A 91 2.16 -12.09 0.06
N GLU A 92 2.17 -10.90 -0.52
CA GLU A 92 3.36 -10.10 -0.80
C GLU A 92 3.09 -8.61 -0.57
N ASN A 93 4.16 -7.81 -0.58
CA ASN A 93 4.11 -6.38 -0.82
C ASN A 93 4.22 -6.19 -2.36
N PRO A 94 3.12 -5.86 -3.07
CA PRO A 94 3.13 -5.89 -4.53
C PRO A 94 4.27 -5.06 -5.12
N GLY A 95 5.03 -5.67 -6.04
CA GLY A 95 6.23 -5.08 -6.64
C GLY A 95 7.53 -5.28 -5.84
N LEU A 96 7.47 -5.90 -4.66
CA LEU A 96 8.61 -6.16 -3.77
C LEU A 96 8.66 -7.59 -3.19
N GLY A 97 7.69 -8.45 -3.52
CA GLY A 97 7.62 -9.80 -2.97
C GLY A 97 7.49 -9.78 -1.45
N GLN A 98 8.31 -10.55 -0.74
CA GLN A 98 8.28 -10.56 0.74
C GLN A 98 8.95 -9.33 1.37
N GLN A 99 9.65 -8.47 0.62
CA GLN A 99 10.38 -7.36 1.22
C GLN A 99 9.44 -6.30 1.81
N GLY A 100 9.53 -6.08 3.13
CA GLY A 100 8.69 -5.11 3.84
C GLY A 100 7.22 -5.52 3.95
N LEU A 101 6.92 -6.82 3.97
CA LEU A 101 5.56 -7.36 4.00
C LEU A 101 4.79 -6.92 5.26
N TYR A 102 5.43 -6.94 6.43
CA TYR A 102 4.77 -6.57 7.68
C TYR A 102 4.50 -5.06 7.74
N TYR A 103 5.44 -4.25 7.29
CA TYR A 103 5.25 -2.82 7.12
C TYR A 103 4.16 -2.51 6.09
N TYR A 104 4.08 -3.26 4.99
CA TYR A 104 3.02 -3.15 3.99
C TYR A 104 1.64 -3.37 4.62
N TRP A 105 1.46 -4.43 5.42
CA TRP A 105 0.21 -4.66 6.14
C TRP A 105 -0.16 -3.52 7.09
N LEU A 106 0.81 -2.97 7.83
CA LEU A 106 0.56 -1.81 8.70
C LEU A 106 0.19 -0.55 7.90
N ALA A 107 0.87 -0.31 6.77
CA ALA A 107 0.59 0.83 5.91
C ALA A 107 -0.82 0.72 5.30
N MET A 108 -1.17 -0.47 4.80
CA MET A 108 -2.49 -0.80 4.27
C MET A 108 -3.58 -0.61 5.33
N SER A 109 -3.45 -1.25 6.49
CA SER A 109 -4.50 -1.21 7.52
C SER A 109 -4.81 0.21 7.96
N ARG A 110 -3.78 1.05 8.15
CA ARG A 110 -3.94 2.47 8.45
C ARG A 110 -4.58 3.27 7.32
N ALA A 111 -4.26 2.94 6.07
CA ALA A 111 -4.82 3.62 4.90
C ALA A 111 -6.30 3.27 4.70
N LEU A 112 -6.66 1.99 4.75
CA LEU A 112 -8.04 1.53 4.62
C LEU A 112 -8.90 1.99 5.79
N ARG A 113 -8.34 2.02 7.00
CA ARG A 113 -8.97 2.64 8.16
C ARG A 113 -9.17 4.14 7.97
N ALA A 114 -8.22 4.89 7.41
CA ALA A 114 -8.43 6.30 7.11
C ALA A 114 -9.52 6.51 6.04
N ALA A 115 -9.62 5.61 5.05
CA ALA A 115 -10.61 5.65 4.00
C ALA A 115 -12.04 5.28 4.45
N GLN A 116 -12.19 4.69 5.63
CA GLN A 116 -13.47 4.20 6.18
C GLN A 116 -14.21 3.25 5.22
N GLN A 117 -13.48 2.51 4.38
CA GLN A 117 -14.05 1.50 3.48
C GLN A 117 -14.00 0.12 4.17
N PRO A 118 -15.12 -0.46 4.62
CA PRO A 118 -15.12 -1.77 5.26
C PRO A 118 -14.91 -2.90 4.26
N ILE A 119 -15.40 -2.73 3.03
CA ILE A 119 -15.30 -3.70 1.94
C ILE A 119 -14.50 -3.07 0.80
N ILE A 120 -13.53 -3.81 0.27
CA ILE A 120 -12.82 -3.45 -0.95
C ILE A 120 -13.28 -4.40 -2.05
N THR A 121 -13.79 -3.87 -3.15
CA THR A 121 -14.09 -4.68 -4.33
C THR A 121 -12.86 -4.69 -5.23
N ASP A 122 -12.29 -5.86 -5.53
CA ASP A 122 -11.13 -5.98 -6.40
C ASP A 122 -11.44 -5.57 -7.86
N ALA A 123 -10.47 -5.77 -8.77
CA ALA A 123 -10.64 -5.46 -10.18
C ALA A 123 -11.57 -6.44 -10.90
N GLU A 124 -11.69 -7.67 -10.39
CA GLU A 124 -12.54 -8.75 -10.89
C GLU A 124 -13.99 -8.65 -10.38
N GLY A 125 -14.27 -7.79 -9.40
CA GLY A 125 -15.59 -7.57 -8.82
C GLY A 125 -15.86 -8.35 -7.53
N ASN A 126 -14.88 -9.03 -6.96
CA ASN A 126 -15.03 -9.77 -5.71
C ASN A 126 -14.96 -8.81 -4.50
N PRO A 127 -15.90 -8.92 -3.54
CA PRO A 127 -15.86 -8.13 -2.32
C PRO A 127 -14.92 -8.76 -1.28
N HIS A 128 -14.11 -7.92 -0.64
CA HIS A 128 -13.15 -8.29 0.39
C HIS A 128 -13.42 -7.59 1.71
N ASP A 129 -13.67 -8.37 2.76
CA ASP A 129 -13.58 -7.88 4.15
C ASP A 129 -12.10 -7.85 4.54
N TRP A 130 -11.47 -6.71 4.30
CA TRP A 130 -10.04 -6.58 4.47
C TRP A 130 -9.58 -6.79 5.91
N ARG A 131 -10.43 -6.49 6.91
CA ARG A 131 -10.06 -6.70 8.32
C ARG A 131 -9.93 -8.17 8.61
N ARG A 132 -10.96 -8.94 8.21
CA ARG A 132 -10.96 -10.40 8.37
C ARG A 132 -9.82 -11.05 7.60
N GLU A 133 -9.64 -10.68 6.33
CA GLU A 133 -8.61 -11.28 5.49
C GLU A 133 -7.19 -10.94 5.96
N LEU A 134 -6.95 -9.72 6.43
CA LEU A 134 -5.66 -9.34 7.00
C LEU A 134 -5.40 -10.04 8.35
N ALA A 135 -6.40 -10.14 9.22
CA ALA A 135 -6.28 -10.89 10.48
C ALA A 135 -5.88 -12.34 10.20
N ASP A 136 -6.57 -12.99 9.26
CA ASP A 136 -6.26 -14.35 8.81
C ASP A 136 -4.82 -14.47 8.29
N ALA A 137 -4.38 -13.53 7.46
CA ALA A 137 -3.03 -13.53 6.89
C ALA A 137 -1.94 -13.38 7.97
N ILE A 138 -2.17 -12.52 8.96
CA ILE A 138 -1.26 -12.31 10.09
C ILE A 138 -1.25 -13.55 10.99
N LEU A 139 -2.42 -14.01 11.47
CA LEU A 139 -2.51 -15.12 12.43
C LEU A 139 -1.96 -16.44 11.87
N ARG A 140 -2.15 -16.73 10.58
CA ARG A 140 -1.57 -17.92 9.93
C ARG A 140 -0.05 -17.94 9.92
N ARG A 141 0.60 -16.78 10.10
CA ARG A 141 2.06 -16.64 10.13
C ARG A 141 2.62 -16.46 11.53
N GLN A 142 1.77 -16.48 12.55
CA GLN A 142 2.24 -16.42 13.94
C GLN A 142 3.03 -17.67 14.27
N ARG A 143 4.20 -17.49 14.87
CA ARG A 143 5.05 -18.57 15.36
C ARG A 143 4.49 -19.12 16.68
N THR A 144 4.99 -20.28 17.09
CA THR A 144 4.53 -20.94 18.33
C THR A 144 4.82 -20.16 19.61
N ASP A 145 5.84 -19.29 19.59
CA ASP A 145 6.19 -18.38 20.68
C ASP A 145 5.34 -17.08 20.67
N GLY A 146 4.41 -16.96 19.71
CA GLY A 146 3.53 -15.81 19.53
C GLY A 146 4.14 -14.68 18.72
N SER A 147 5.40 -14.79 18.30
CA SER A 147 6.10 -13.78 17.50
C SER A 147 5.82 -13.92 15.99
N TRP A 148 6.25 -12.92 15.24
CA TRP A 148 6.33 -12.94 13.78
C TRP A 148 7.75 -12.61 13.34
N MET A 149 8.12 -13.11 12.16
CA MET A 149 9.41 -12.88 11.53
C MET A 149 9.21 -12.97 10.02
N ASN A 150 9.89 -12.13 9.24
CA ASN A 150 9.93 -12.24 7.79
C ASN A 150 11.17 -13.04 7.39
N PRO A 151 11.06 -14.06 6.50
CA PRO A 151 12.25 -14.69 5.93
C PRO A 151 13.13 -13.72 5.13
N GLU A 152 12.57 -12.63 4.59
CA GLU A 152 13.33 -11.56 3.94
C GLU A 152 13.68 -10.45 4.94
N ASP A 153 14.98 -10.27 5.20
CA ASP A 153 15.48 -9.37 6.24
C ASP A 153 15.36 -7.87 5.92
N ARG A 154 15.04 -7.52 4.66
CA ARG A 154 15.06 -6.12 4.24
C ARG A 154 14.23 -5.21 5.16
N TRP A 155 14.87 -4.14 5.64
CA TRP A 155 14.34 -3.21 6.65
C TRP A 155 14.12 -3.80 8.04
N LEU A 156 15.00 -4.73 8.43
CA LEU A 156 15.02 -5.41 9.73
C LEU A 156 13.78 -6.27 9.97
N GLU A 157 13.01 -6.64 8.93
CA GLU A 157 11.87 -7.53 9.13
C GLU A 157 12.28 -8.98 9.40
N GLY A 158 13.55 -9.33 9.22
CA GLY A 158 14.13 -10.59 9.69
C GLY A 158 14.33 -10.64 11.20
N GLU A 159 14.34 -9.48 11.86
CA GLU A 159 14.34 -9.39 13.32
C GLU A 159 12.92 -9.57 13.85
N GLN A 160 12.74 -10.55 14.74
CA GLN A 160 11.41 -10.93 15.25
C GLN A 160 10.68 -9.76 15.92
N GLU A 161 11.41 -8.86 16.58
CA GLU A 161 10.85 -7.72 17.31
C GLU A 161 10.18 -6.75 16.34
N MET A 162 10.79 -6.52 15.17
CA MET A 162 10.28 -5.59 14.17
C MET A 162 9.02 -6.14 13.51
N ALA A 163 9.07 -7.37 13.01
CA ALA A 163 7.92 -8.02 12.38
C ALA A 163 6.75 -8.19 13.37
N THR A 164 7.03 -8.56 14.62
CA THR A 164 6.02 -8.66 15.68
C THR A 164 5.37 -7.31 15.98
N LEU A 165 6.15 -6.23 16.10
CA LEU A 165 5.60 -4.89 16.35
C LEU A 165 4.67 -4.44 15.22
N TYR A 166 5.08 -4.63 13.96
CA TYR A 166 4.22 -4.29 12.83
C TYR A 166 2.96 -5.16 12.75
N ALA A 167 3.07 -6.47 13.01
CA ALA A 167 1.92 -7.37 13.05
C ALA A 167 0.89 -6.92 14.12
N ILE A 168 1.35 -6.64 15.34
CA ILE A 168 0.48 -6.20 16.44
C ILE A 168 -0.17 -4.85 16.13
N LEU A 169 0.58 -3.89 15.60
CA LEU A 169 0.01 -2.59 15.21
C LEU A 169 -1.00 -2.73 14.07
N ALA A 170 -0.76 -3.64 13.12
CA ALA A 170 -1.73 -3.90 12.07
C ALA A 170 -3.02 -4.53 12.63
N LEU A 171 -2.92 -5.50 13.55
CA LEU A 171 -4.05 -6.09 14.27
C LEU A 171 -4.82 -5.05 15.09
N GLU A 172 -4.12 -4.11 15.73
CA GLU A 172 -4.74 -3.00 16.47
C GLU A 172 -5.63 -2.13 15.57
N GLU A 173 -5.21 -1.84 14.34
CA GLU A 173 -6.04 -1.08 13.39
C GLU A 173 -7.34 -1.82 13.02
N LEU A 174 -7.35 -3.15 13.05
CA LEU A 174 -8.54 -3.96 12.73
C LEU A 174 -9.63 -3.79 13.79
N LEU A 175 -9.21 -3.64 15.05
CA LEU A 175 -10.10 -3.55 16.22
C LEU A 175 -10.64 -2.13 16.44
N LYS A 176 -10.07 -1.12 15.77
CA LYS A 176 -10.53 0.26 15.88
C LYS A 176 -11.91 0.41 15.21
N PRO A 177 -12.82 1.18 15.83
CA PRO A 177 -14.19 1.31 15.34
C PRO A 177 -14.24 1.94 13.95
N VAL A 178 -15.22 1.50 13.16
CA VAL A 178 -15.66 2.21 11.96
C VAL A 178 -16.56 3.35 12.42
N THR A 179 -16.32 4.55 11.91
CA THR A 179 -17.23 5.68 12.14
C THR A 179 -18.44 5.45 11.24
N PRO A 180 -19.65 5.36 11.78
CA PRO A 180 -20.85 5.23 10.95
C PRO A 180 -20.91 6.42 10.00
N THR A 181 -21.08 6.15 8.70
CA THR A 181 -21.33 7.22 7.73
C THR A 181 -22.69 7.84 8.08
N SER A 182 -22.84 9.16 7.98
CA SER A 182 -24.04 9.93 8.38
C SER A 182 -25.36 9.47 7.74
N ALA A 183 -25.32 8.53 6.79
CA ALA A 183 -26.50 7.88 6.22
C ALA A 183 -27.13 6.82 7.15
N GLU A 184 -26.39 6.25 8.11
CA GLU A 184 -26.90 5.27 9.09
C GLU A 184 -27.49 5.92 10.35
N THR A 185 -27.24 7.20 10.60
CA THR A 185 -27.84 7.94 11.71
C THR A 185 -29.18 8.58 11.35
N ALA A 186 -29.64 8.40 10.11
CA ALA A 186 -30.96 8.79 9.67
C ALA A 186 -31.89 7.58 9.67
N GLU A 187 -32.46 7.23 10.84
CA GLU A 187 -33.85 6.76 10.93
C GLU A 187 -34.31 6.62 12.40
N PRO A 188 -35.62 6.75 12.70
CA PRO A 188 -36.72 7.26 11.87
C PRO A 188 -37.27 8.64 12.30
#